data_AF-A0A8C9FWA3-F1
#
_entry.id   AF-A0A8C9FWA3-F1
#
_cell.length_a   1.000
_cell.length_b   1.000
_cell.length_c   1.000
_cell.angle_alpha   90.00
_cell.angle_beta   90.00
_cell.angle_gamma   90.00
#
_symmetry.space_group_name_H-M   'P 1'
#
loop_
_entity.id
_entity.type
_entity.pdbx_description
1 polymer ?
#
loop_
_entity_poly.entity_id
_entity_poly.type
_entity_poly.pdbx_seq_one_letter_code
_entity_poly.pdbx_strand_id
1 'polypeptide(L)' 'MGVTNLWQILEPVRQPVSLSSLKGKTLAVDLSLWVCEAQTVKKMIGVVTKPHLRSMQAESC' A
#
# COMPACT_ATOMS: atom_id res chain seq x y z
N MET A 1 -11.04 0.81 2.09
CA MET A 1 -11.96 1.11 0.96
C MET A 1 -12.13 -0.16 0.12
N GLY A 2 -13.34 -0.44 -0.39
CA GLY A 2 -13.63 -1.61 -1.24
C GLY A 2 -15.10 -2.02 -1.18
N VAL A 3 -15.53 -2.91 -2.09
CA VAL A 3 -16.89 -3.49 -2.06
C VAL A 3 -16.99 -4.43 -0.86
N THR A 4 -18.06 -4.27 -0.06
CA THR A 4 -18.31 -5.07 1.14
C THR A 4 -18.30 -6.57 0.81
N ASN A 5 -17.56 -7.35 1.59
CA ASN A 5 -17.38 -8.82 1.49
C ASN A 5 -16.72 -9.35 0.20
N LEU A 6 -16.38 -8.50 -0.77
CA LEU A 6 -15.77 -8.94 -2.02
C LEU A 6 -14.44 -9.69 -1.79
N TRP A 7 -13.59 -9.18 -0.90
CA TRP A 7 -12.30 -9.80 -0.61
C TRP A 7 -12.43 -11.21 -0.02
N GLN A 8 -13.45 -11.47 0.80
CA GLN A 8 -13.71 -12.80 1.35
C GLN A 8 -14.12 -13.80 0.26
N ILE A 9 -14.88 -13.33 -0.74
CA ILE A 9 -15.29 -14.14 -1.89
C ILE A 9 -14.08 -14.46 -2.79
N LEU A 10 -13.16 -13.51 -2.95
CA LEU A 10 -11.97 -13.65 -3.80
C LEU A 10 -10.79 -14.38 -3.12
N GLU A 11 -10.84 -14.59 -1.81
CA GLU A 11 -9.72 -15.22 -1.07
C GLU A 11 -9.27 -16.58 -1.67
N PRO A 12 -10.18 -17.50 -2.08
CA PRO A 12 -9.77 -18.80 -2.64
C PRO A 12 -8.99 -18.71 -3.97
N VAL A 13 -9.08 -17.59 -4.69
CA VAL A 13 -8.39 -17.39 -5.97
C VAL A 13 -7.13 -16.52 -5.85
N ARG A 14 -6.79 -16.08 -4.64
CA ARG A 14 -5.58 -15.29 -4.38
C ARG A 14 -4.32 -16.13 -4.61
N GLN A 15 -3.35 -15.57 -5.33
CA GLN A 15 -2.04 -16.19 -5.54
C GLN A 15 -0.94 -15.37 -4.86
N PRO A 16 -0.22 -15.94 -3.86
CA PRO A 16 0.97 -15.30 -3.32
C PRO A 16 2.06 -15.21 -4.38
N VAL A 17 2.61 -14.01 -4.58
CA VAL A 17 3.76 -13.78 -5.48
C VAL A 17 4.87 -13.06 -4.72
N SER A 18 6.12 -13.41 -5.01
CA SER A 18 7.28 -12.69 -4.46
C SER A 18 7.51 -11.39 -5.20
N LEU A 19 7.98 -10.35 -4.52
CA LEU A 19 8.31 -9.07 -5.19
C LEU A 19 9.35 -9.25 -6.29
N SER A 20 10.30 -10.18 -6.11
CA SER A 20 11.30 -10.51 -7.12
C SER A 20 10.71 -11.01 -8.44
N SER A 21 9.53 -11.68 -8.42
CA SER A 21 8.88 -12.15 -9.64
C SER A 21 8.25 -11.02 -10.47
N LEU A 22 8.11 -9.83 -9.87
CA LEU A 22 7.60 -8.64 -10.52
C LEU A 22 8.71 -7.80 -11.19
N LYS A 23 9.98 -8.20 -11.06
CA LYS A 23 11.12 -7.50 -11.66
C LYS A 23 10.93 -7.34 -13.17
N GLY A 24 11.12 -6.12 -13.67
CA GLY A 24 10.97 -5.79 -15.09
C GLY A 24 9.53 -5.56 -15.55
N LYS A 25 8.54 -5.63 -14.65
CA LYS A 25 7.16 -5.21 -14.92
C LYS A 25 6.94 -3.78 -14.43
N THR A 26 6.12 -3.02 -15.17
CA THR A 26 5.64 -1.71 -14.73
C THR A 26 4.35 -1.90 -13.93
N LEU A 27 4.32 -1.40 -12.70
CA LEU A 27 3.16 -1.45 -11.82
C LEU A 27 2.58 -0.04 -11.66
N ALA A 28 1.27 0.10 -11.83
CA ALA A 28 0.56 1.32 -11.45
C ALA A 28 0.27 1.27 -9.95
N VAL A 29 0.65 2.34 -9.23
CA VAL A 29 0.46 2.45 -7.78
C VAL A 29 -0.56 3.55 -7.49
N ASP A 30 -1.56 3.24 -6.67
CA ASP A 30 -2.54 4.23 -6.20
C ASP A 30 -1.98 5.00 -5.00
N LEU A 31 -1.49 6.22 -5.27
CA LEU A 31 -0.92 7.11 -4.25
C LEU A 31 -1.95 7.63 -3.24
N SER A 32 -3.24 7.64 -3.58
CA SER A 32 -4.28 8.16 -2.69
C SER A 32 -4.44 7.29 -1.44
N LEU A 33 -4.28 5.97 -1.60
CA LEU A 33 -4.30 5.02 -0.49
C LEU A 33 -3.11 5.23 0.45
N TRP A 34 -1.90 5.43 -0.09
CA TRP A 34 -0.69 5.65 0.71
C TRP A 34 -0.76 6.91 1.56
N VAL A 35 -1.34 7.99 1.04
CA VAL A 35 -1.53 9.22 1.82
C VAL A 35 -2.50 9.00 2.98
N CYS A 36 -3.64 8.36 2.72
CA CYS A 36 -4.64 8.05 3.75
C CYS A 36 -4.10 7.09 4.81
N GLU A 37 -3.38 6.03 4.42
CA GLU A 37 -2.81 5.06 5.35
C GLU A 37 -1.71 5.70 6.22
N ALA A 38 -0.77 6.44 5.64
CA ALA A 38 0.30 7.06 6.40
C ALA A 38 -0.21 8.10 7.42
N GLN A 39 -1.35 8.75 7.15
CA GLN A 39 -1.98 9.69 8.08
C GLN A 39 -2.69 9.00 9.26
N THR A 40 -3.08 7.73 9.11
CA THR A 40 -3.78 6.96 10.16
C THR A 40 -2.82 6.19 11.09
N VAL A 41 -1.52 6.19 10.80
CA VAL A 41 -0.51 5.57 11.67
C VAL A 41 -0.33 6.36 12.97
N LYS A 42 -1.00 5.93 14.04
CA LYS A 42 -1.04 6.60 15.35
C LYS A 42 0.34 7.01 15.90
N LYS A 43 1.39 6.22 15.66
CA LYS A 43 2.76 6.50 16.14
C LYS A 43 3.43 7.67 15.41
N MET A 44 2.93 8.07 14.24
CA MET A 44 3.51 9.14 13.42
C MET A 44 2.73 10.46 13.53
N ILE A 45 1.51 10.43 14.07
CA ILE A 45 0.66 11.62 14.25
C ILE A 45 1.32 12.59 15.23
N GLY A 46 1.59 13.82 14.78
CA GLY A 46 2.23 14.87 15.60
C GLY A 46 3.75 14.72 15.80
N VAL A 47 4.34 13.61 15.35
CA VAL A 47 5.78 13.33 15.46
C VAL A 47 6.51 13.53 14.13
N VAL A 48 5.87 13.15 13.02
CA VAL A 48 6.47 13.21 11.68
C VAL A 48 5.63 14.12 10.78
N THR A 49 6.28 15.12 10.18
CA THR A 49 5.65 15.96 9.15
C THR A 49 5.55 15.19 7.84
N LYS A 50 4.33 15.08 7.27
CA LYS A 50 4.05 14.42 5.98
C LYS A 50 4.60 12.98 5.87
N PRO A 51 4.13 12.04 6.74
CA PRO A 51 4.65 10.66 6.79
C PRO A 51 4.53 9.89 5.46
N HIS A 52 3.56 10.22 4.62
CA HIS A 52 3.37 9.61 3.30
C HIS A 52 4.55 9.81 2.34
N LEU A 53 5.26 10.95 2.40
CA LEU A 53 6.41 11.19 1.53
C LEU A 53 7.59 10.29 1.90
N ARG A 54 7.79 10.04 3.20
CA ARG A 54 8.83 9.13 3.70
C ARG A 54 8.54 7.70 3.27
N SER A 55 7.30 7.24 3.38
CA SER A 55 6.91 5.90 2.95
C SER A 55 7.09 5.73 1.43
N MET A 56 6.65 6.71 0.64
CA MET A 56 6.80 6.68 -0.82
C MET A 56 8.26 6.59 -1.25
N GLN A 57 9.15 7.34 -0.60
CA GLN A 57 10.59 7.28 -0.88
C GLN A 57 11.18 5.92 -0.52
N ALA A 58 10.77 5.32 0.61
CA ALA A 58 11.24 4.00 1.02
C ALA A 58 10.80 2.88 0.07
N GLU A 59 9.62 2.98 -0.54
CA GLU A 59 9.13 1.97 -1.50
C GLU A 59 9.62 2.20 -2.94
N SER A 60 10.23 3.34 -3.22
CA SER A 60 10.83 3.64 -4.53
C SER A 60 12.32 3.32 -4.63
N CYS A 61 13.00 3.04 -3.50
CA CYS A 61 14.41 2.66 -3.42
C CYS A 61 14.59 1.14 -3.35
#